data_AF-A0A0A0R593-F1
#
_entry.id   AF-A0A0A0R593-F1
#
_cell.length_a   1.000
_cell.length_b   1.000
_cell.length_c   1.000
_cell.angle_alpha   90.00
_cell.angle_beta   90.00
_cell.angle_gamma   90.00
#
_symmetry.space_group_name_H-M   'P 1'
#
loop_
_entity.id
_entity.type
_entity.pdbx_description
1 polymer ?
#
loop_
_entity_poly.entity_id
_entity_poly.type
_entity_poly.pdbx_seq_one_letter_code
_entity_poly.pdbx_strand_id
1 'polypeptide(L)' 'ALRTMQSFPFYDKPMRIAYSKSDSDIVAKLKGTYKERPKKVKPPKPAPGIEEKKD' A
#
# COMPACT_ATOMS: atom_id res chain seq x y z
N ALA A 1 -3.98 -6.96 -14.82
CA ALA A 1 -3.13 -7.08 -13.62
C ALA A 1 -3.85 -7.80 -12.47
N LEU A 2 -4.90 -7.23 -11.88
CA LEU A 2 -5.55 -7.77 -10.66
C LEU A 2 -5.87 -9.28 -10.75
N ARG A 3 -6.41 -9.74 -11.87
CA ARG A 3 -6.80 -11.15 -12.04
C ARG A 3 -5.66 -12.09 -12.38
N THR A 4 -4.62 -11.61 -13.06
CA THR A 4 -3.53 -12.44 -13.59
C THR A 4 -2.36 -12.57 -12.61
N MET A 5 -2.22 -11.62 -11.69
CA MET A 5 -1.14 -11.58 -10.70
C MET A 5 -1.60 -11.99 -9.29
N GLN A 6 -2.84 -12.46 -9.16
CA GLN A 6 -3.35 -12.91 -7.87
C GLN A 6 -2.65 -14.20 -7.46
N SER A 7 -2.10 -14.20 -6.24
CA SER A 7 -1.31 -15.30 -5.69
C SER A 7 -0.01 -15.59 -6.42
N PHE A 8 0.48 -14.63 -7.24
CA PHE A 8 1.79 -14.76 -7.87
C PHE A 8 2.89 -14.84 -6.80
N PRO A 9 3.80 -15.83 -6.85
CA PRO A 9 4.90 -15.94 -5.89
C PRO A 9 5.82 -14.74 -6.01
N PHE A 10 5.90 -13.93 -4.96
CA PHE A 10 6.77 -12.76 -4.88
C PHE A 10 7.63 -12.88 -3.63
N TYR A 11 8.92 -13.21 -3.83
CA TYR A 11 9.86 -13.50 -2.73
C TYR A 11 9.27 -14.47 -1.71
N ASP A 12 8.91 -15.68 -2.18
CA ASP A 12 8.36 -16.79 -1.39
C ASP A 12 7.02 -16.49 -0.67
N LYS A 13 6.38 -15.36 -0.98
CA LYS A 13 5.07 -14.97 -0.44
C LYS A 13 4.07 -14.65 -1.56
N PRO A 14 2.81 -15.12 -1.49
CA PRO A 14 1.83 -14.84 -2.52
C PRO A 14 1.43 -13.37 -2.53
N MET A 15 1.55 -12.71 -3.69
CA MET A 15 1.09 -11.34 -3.90
C MET A 15 -0.46 -11.30 -3.92
N ARG A 16 -1.06 -10.41 -3.12
CA ARG A 16 -2.51 -10.17 -3.10
C ARG A 16 -2.80 -8.76 -3.58
N ILE A 17 -3.61 -8.63 -4.62
CA ILE A 17 -3.91 -7.34 -5.26
C ILE A 17 -5.41 -7.07 -5.16
N ALA A 18 -5.76 -5.84 -4.80
CA ALA A 18 -7.15 -5.37 -4.72
C ALA A 18 -7.27 -3.95 -5.31
N TYR A 19 -8.49 -3.57 -5.69
CA TYR A 19 -8.77 -2.18 -6.03
C TYR A 19 -8.67 -1.29 -4.80
N SER A 20 -8.09 -0.10 -4.97
CA SER A 20 -8.12 0.91 -3.92
C SER A 20 -9.53 1.47 -3.78
N LYS A 21 -9.94 1.80 -2.55
CA LYS A 21 -11.23 2.45 -2.29
C LYS A 21 -11.29 3.89 -2.79
N SER A 22 -10.13 4.50 -3.02
CA SER A 22 -9.98 5.90 -3.42
C SER A 22 -8.85 6.04 -4.43
N ASP A 23 -8.97 7.03 -5.30
CA ASP A 23 -7.92 7.41 -6.22
C ASP A 23 -6.72 8.03 -5.50
N SER A 24 -5.54 7.84 -6.09
CA SER A 24 -4.31 8.54 -5.70
C SER A 24 -4.36 10.00 -6.17
N ASP A 25 -3.56 10.86 -5.54
CA ASP A 25 -3.56 12.29 -5.85
C ASP A 25 -3.17 12.58 -7.31
N ILE A 26 -2.27 11.80 -7.90
CA ILE A 26 -1.87 11.94 -9.30
C ILE A 26 -3.06 11.64 -10.22
N VAL A 27 -3.77 10.53 -9.96
CA VAL A 27 -4.95 10.15 -10.75
C VAL A 27 -6.08 11.17 -10.57
N ALA A 28 -6.30 11.66 -9.36
CA ALA A 28 -7.33 12.67 -9.08
C ALA A 28 -7.01 14.02 -9.75
N LYS A 29 -5.73 14.42 -9.83
CA LYS A 29 -5.29 15.62 -10.56
C LYS A 29 -5.52 15.47 -12.06
N LEU A 30 -5.18 14.31 -12.64
CA LEU A 30 -5.43 14.02 -14.04
C LEU A 30 -6.93 14.04 -14.39
N LYS A 31 -7.78 13.58 -13.46
CA LYS A 31 -9.25 13.60 -13.61
C LYS A 31 -9.89 14.96 -13.30
N GLY A 32 -9.14 15.94 -12.78
CA GLY A 32 -9.68 17.24 -12.34
C GLY A 32 -10.56 17.19 -11.08
N THR A 33 -10.57 16.07 -10.34
CA THR A 33 -11.38 15.88 -9.12
C THR A 33 -10.57 16.04 -7.83
N TYR A 34 -9.32 16.50 -7.94
CA TYR A 34 -8.43 16.67 -6.80
C TYR A 34 -8.96 17.70 -5.79
N LYS A 35 -9.04 17.28 -4.53
CA LYS A 35 -9.26 18.17 -3.38
C LYS A 35 -8.10 17.99 -2.41
N GLU A 36 -7.60 19.10 -1.87
CA GLU A 36 -6.54 19.06 -0.87
C GLU A 36 -7.03 18.34 0.38
N ARG A 37 -6.38 17.23 0.72
CA ARG A 37 -6.70 16.44 1.90
C ARG A 37 -5.79 16.91 3.04
N PRO A 38 -6.31 17.14 4.27
CA PRO A 38 -5.46 17.47 5.40
C PRO A 38 -4.44 16.35 5.61
N LYS A 39 -3.19 16.71 5.89
CA LYS A 39 -2.12 15.74 6.14
C LYS A 39 -2.55 14.85 7.31
N LYS A 40 -2.81 13.57 7.02
CA LYS A 40 -3.07 12.59 8.07
C LYS A 40 -1.85 12.58 8.99
N VAL A 41 -2.07 12.82 10.28
CA VAL A 41 -1.04 12.66 11.31
C VAL A 41 -0.52 11.24 11.17
N LYS A 42 0.78 11.09 10.87
CA LYS A 42 1.38 9.76 10.73
C LYS A 42 1.23 9.08 12.08
N PRO A 43 0.61 7.88 12.16
CA PRO A 43 0.70 7.10 13.38
C PRO A 43 2.19 6.86 13.69
N PRO A 44 2.58 6.81 14.98
CA PRO A 44 3.97 6.58 15.35
C PRO A 44 4.47 5.31 14.67
N LYS A 45 5.67 5.38 14.06
CA LYS A 45 6.30 4.21 13.45
C LYS A 45 6.39 3.12 14.54
N PRO A 46 5.88 1.89 14.31
CA PRO A 46 6.21 0.79 15.21
C PRO A 46 7.72 0.63 15.22
N ALA A 47 8.30 0.54 16.41
CA ALA A 47 9.74 0.43 16.61
C ALA A 47 10.30 -0.78 15.84
N PRO A 48 11.47 -0.67 15.19
CA PRO A 48 12.15 -1.82 14.64
C PRO A 48 12.72 -2.63 15.80
N GLY A 49 12.09 -3.75 16.14
CA GLY A 49 12.58 -4.66 17.16
C GLY A 49 11.80 -5.96 17.16
N ILE A 50 12.55 -7.07 17.20
CA ILE A 50 12.12 -8.48 17.28
C ILE A 50 12.03 -9.18 15.91
N GLU A 51 13.15 -9.31 15.20
CA GLU A 51 13.50 -10.52 14.43
C GLU A 51 15.03 -10.65 14.33
N GLU A 52 15.75 -10.66 15.46
CA GLU A 52 17.10 -11.25 15.52
C GLU A 52 17.27 -11.96 16.88
N LYS A 53 17.79 -13.19 16.84
CA LYS A 53 18.07 -14.14 17.92
C LYS A 53 16.94 -15.08 18.34
N LYS A 54 16.79 -16.16 17.56
CA LYS A 54 16.78 -17.52 18.11
C LYS A 54 17.74 -18.36 17.27
N ASP A 55 18.97 -18.49 17.78
CA ASP A 55 19.81 -19.67 17.56
C ASP A 55 19.20 -20.87 18.29
#